data_AF-A0A523V0U5-F1
#
_entry.id   AF-A0A523V0U5-F1
#
_cell.length_a   1.000
_cell.length_b   1.000
_cell.length_c   1.000
_cell.angle_alpha   90.00
_cell.angle_beta   90.00
_cell.angle_gamma   90.00
#
_symmetry.space_group_name_H-M   'P 1'
#
loop_
_entity.id
_entity.type
_entity.pdbx_description
1 polymer ?
#
loop_
_entity_poly.entity_id
_entity_poly.type
_entity_poly.pdbx_seq_one_letter_code
_entity_poly.pdbx_strand_id
1 'polypeptide(L)'
;MKEVKEITVKVPGGEVGGIGLKVSDTPEFRKGEEVFLFLRIEKLPIFKVAGLFQGKYTIEGGKAKNKVMEQEIPWDIFIDQIEEIMKKAEGNQ
;
A
#
# COMPACT_ATOMS: atom_id res chain seq x y z
N MET A 1 -1.95 0.48 19.82
CA MET A 1 -3.01 0.63 18.80
C MET A 1 -3.99 -0.53 18.95
N LYS A 2 -5.31 -0.32 18.85
CA LYS A 2 -6.26 -1.45 18.80
C LYS A 2 -5.94 -2.26 17.55
N GLU A 3 -5.85 -3.58 17.68
CA GLU A 3 -5.67 -4.48 16.55
C GLU A 3 -6.90 -4.40 15.63
N VAL A 4 -6.69 -3.87 14.42
CA VAL A 4 -7.72 -3.82 13.39
C VAL A 4 -7.67 -5.16 12.66
N LYS A 5 -8.66 -6.04 12.92
CA LYS A 5 -8.70 -7.38 12.34
C LYS A 5 -8.96 -7.38 10.83
N GLU A 6 -9.64 -6.36 10.33
CA GLU A 6 -10.01 -6.23 8.91
C GLU A 6 -10.11 -4.76 8.51
N ILE A 7 -9.62 -4.45 7.31
CA ILE A 7 -9.80 -3.14 6.66
C ILE A 7 -10.36 -3.33 5.25
N THR A 8 -11.14 -2.36 4.78
CA THR A 8 -11.62 -2.31 3.39
C THR A 8 -10.86 -1.23 2.63
N VAL A 9 -10.20 -1.65 1.55
CA VAL A 9 -9.47 -0.76 0.65
C VAL A 9 -10.19 -0.71 -0.70
N LYS A 10 -10.46 0.49 -1.22
CA LYS A 10 -11.04 0.68 -2.55
C LYS A 10 -9.95 0.95 -3.58
N VAL A 11 -10.03 0.25 -4.71
CA VAL A 11 -9.16 0.43 -5.88
C VAL A 11 -10.05 0.73 -7.10
N PRO A 12 -9.67 1.70 -7.97
CA PRO A 12 -10.41 1.96 -9.20
C PRO A 12 -10.42 0.75 -10.16
N GLY A 13 -11.49 0.62 -10.94
CA GLY A 13 -11.71 -0.50 -11.87
C GLY A 13 -12.67 -1.54 -11.31
N GLY A 14 -12.64 -2.75 -11.89
CA GLY A 14 -13.50 -3.87 -11.52
C GLY A 14 -14.43 -4.30 -12.64
N GLU A 15 -15.39 -5.16 -12.33
CA GLU A 15 -16.33 -5.72 -13.30
C GLU A 15 -17.77 -5.53 -12.81
N VAL A 16 -18.65 -5.11 -13.71
CA VAL A 16 -20.10 -5.00 -13.46
C VAL A 16 -20.84 -5.60 -14.64
N GLY A 17 -21.69 -6.61 -14.39
CA GLY A 17 -22.53 -7.21 -15.43
C GLY A 17 -21.77 -7.78 -16.62
N GLY A 18 -20.56 -8.33 -16.40
CA GLY A 18 -19.71 -8.86 -17.47
C GLY A 18 -18.87 -7.81 -18.22
N ILE A 19 -18.96 -6.53 -17.85
CA ILE A 19 -18.13 -5.46 -18.43
C ILE A 19 -17.04 -5.09 -17.42
N GLY A 20 -15.79 -5.34 -17.80
CA GLY A 20 -14.61 -5.03 -16.99
C GLY A 20 -14.00 -3.68 -17.33
N LEU A 21 -13.64 -2.90 -16.31
CA LEU A 21 -12.81 -1.70 -16.42
C LEU A 21 -11.45 -1.96 -15.77
N LYS A 22 -10.39 -1.87 -16.58
CA LYS A 22 -9.02 -1.83 -16.09
C LYS A 22 -8.54 -0.37 -16.08
N VAL A 23 -8.02 0.08 -14.96
CA VAL A 23 -7.39 1.40 -14.83
C VAL A 23 -5.88 1.20 -14.77
N SER A 24 -5.14 1.97 -15.56
CA SER A 24 -3.68 1.92 -15.54
C SER A 24 -3.12 2.34 -14.18
N ASP A 25 -1.99 1.76 -13.80
CA ASP A 25 -1.25 2.10 -12.58
C ASP A 25 -2.03 1.95 -11.27
N THR A 26 -3.13 1.19 -11.28
CA THR A 26 -3.80 0.76 -10.06
C THR A 26 -3.12 -0.46 -9.43
N PRO A 27 -3.01 -0.52 -8.10
CA PRO A 27 -2.44 -1.66 -7.42
C PRO A 27 -3.30 -2.91 -7.63
N GLU A 28 -2.66 -4.00 -8.05
CA GLU A 28 -3.28 -5.32 -8.16
C GLU A 28 -3.01 -6.09 -6.86
N PHE A 29 -3.96 -6.90 -6.39
CA PHE A 29 -3.83 -7.69 -5.15
C PHE A 29 -4.09 -9.17 -5.42
N ARG A 30 -3.41 -10.04 -4.67
CA ARG A 30 -3.65 -11.49 -4.71
C ARG A 30 -4.03 -12.01 -3.33
N LYS A 31 -4.90 -13.02 -3.29
CA LYS A 31 -5.27 -13.67 -2.03
C LYS A 31 -4.03 -14.32 -1.40
N GLY A 32 -3.82 -14.07 -0.10
CA GLY A 32 -2.67 -14.58 0.65
C GLY A 32 -1.38 -13.77 0.45
N GLU A 33 -1.43 -12.67 -0.31
CA GLU A 33 -0.29 -11.76 -0.46
C GLU A 33 -0.03 -10.97 0.83
N GLU A 34 1.22 -10.96 1.29
CA GLU A 34 1.67 -10.06 2.33
C GLU A 34 2.12 -8.72 1.69
N VAL A 35 1.59 -7.61 2.21
CA VAL A 35 1.78 -6.29 1.62
C VAL A 35 2.01 -5.23 2.68
N PHE A 36 2.81 -4.23 2.33
CA PHE A 36 2.86 -2.97 3.04
C PHE A 36 2.15 -1.90 2.19
N LEU A 37 1.19 -1.19 2.79
CA LEU A 37 0.35 -0.22 2.10
C LEU A 37 0.45 1.16 2.74
N PHE A 38 0.59 2.18 1.90
CA PHE A 38 0.35 3.55 2.31
C PHE A 38 -1.11 3.88 2.03
N LEU A 39 -1.88 4.12 3.09
CA LEU A 39 -3.31 4.33 3.03
C LEU A 39 -3.68 5.79 3.28
N ARG A 40 -4.66 6.29 2.53
CA ARG A 40 -5.34 7.56 2.80
C ARG A 40 -6.76 7.27 3.27
N ILE A 41 -7.17 7.95 4.33
CA ILE A 41 -8.56 7.88 4.79
C ILE A 41 -9.43 8.60 3.78
N GLU A 42 -10.40 7.91 3.18
CA GLU A 42 -11.45 8.54 2.38
C GLU A 42 -12.65 8.87 3.27
N LYS A 43 -13.13 7.87 4.00
CA LYS A 43 -14.17 8.00 5.03
C LYS A 43 -14.11 6.75 5.88
N LEU A 44 -13.87 6.84 7.19
CA LEU A 44 -13.79 5.65 8.03
C LEU A 44 -15.04 4.74 7.87
N PRO A 45 -14.88 3.41 7.68
CA PRO A 45 -13.64 2.62 7.69
C PRO A 45 -13.02 2.37 6.29
N ILE A 46 -13.35 3.20 5.30
CA ILE A 46 -12.93 3.11 3.90
C ILE A 46 -11.61 3.85 3.67
N PHE A 47 -10.64 3.12 3.15
CA PHE A 47 -9.32 3.63 2.78
C PHE A 47 -9.09 3.53 1.27
N LYS A 48 -8.27 4.44 0.75
CA LYS A 48 -7.69 4.36 -0.58
C LYS A 48 -6.20 4.12 -0.48
N VAL A 49 -5.66 3.33 -1.39
CA VAL A 49 -4.19 3.21 -1.55
C VAL A 49 -3.66 4.53 -2.09
N ALA A 50 -2.53 5.00 -1.55
CA ALA A 50 -1.81 6.11 -2.16
C ALA A 50 -1.46 5.77 -3.62
N GLY A 51 -1.51 6.75 -4.52
CA GLY A 51 -1.23 6.51 -5.94
C GLY A 51 0.27 6.32 -6.23
N LEU A 52 0.56 6.06 -7.50
CA LEU A 52 1.92 5.97 -8.06
C LEU A 52 2.77 4.91 -7.34
N PHE A 53 4.09 5.12 -7.32
CA PHE A 53 5.04 4.22 -6.67
C PHE A 53 4.89 4.13 -5.15
N GLN A 54 4.17 5.03 -4.50
CA GLN A 54 4.11 5.06 -3.04
C GLN A 54 3.15 4.00 -2.49
N GLY A 55 2.11 3.64 -3.23
CA GLY A 55 0.93 2.97 -2.69
C GLY A 55 1.14 1.59 -2.07
N LYS A 56 1.87 0.73 -2.77
CA LYS A 56 1.93 -0.70 -2.45
C LYS A 56 3.34 -1.24 -2.61
N TYR A 57 3.75 -2.01 -1.60
CA TYR A 57 4.90 -2.90 -1.65
C TYR A 57 4.45 -4.33 -1.35
N THR A 58 4.93 -5.29 -2.14
CA THR A 58 4.75 -6.72 -1.83
C THR A 58 5.91 -7.16 -0.93
N ILE A 59 5.60 -7.88 0.15
CA ILE A 59 6.61 -8.40 1.06
C ILE A 59 6.90 -9.85 0.69
N GLU A 60 8.14 -10.13 0.30
CA GLU A 60 8.54 -11.46 -0.12
C GLU A 60 10.03 -11.66 0.15
N GLY A 61 10.38 -12.78 0.81
CA GLY A 61 11.77 -13.13 1.10
C GLY A 61 12.51 -12.11 1.97
N GLY A 62 11.81 -11.47 2.92
CA GLY A 62 12.38 -10.44 3.79
C GLY A 62 12.69 -9.13 3.08
N LYS A 63 12.03 -8.85 1.94
CA LYS A 63 12.20 -7.62 1.17
C LYS A 63 10.87 -6.98 0.85
N ALA A 64 10.84 -5.64 0.86
CA ALA A 64 9.76 -4.84 0.30
C ALA A 64 10.04 -4.61 -1.20
N LYS A 65 9.14 -5.09 -2.06
CA LYS A 65 9.26 -5.00 -3.51
C LYS A 65 8.29 -3.96 -4.07
N ASN A 66 8.81 -3.01 -4.83
CA ASN A 66 8.04 -2.00 -5.53
C ASN A 66 8.01 -2.29 -7.04
N LYS A 67 6.84 -2.65 -7.56
CA LYS A 67 6.68 -2.96 -8.98
C LYS A 67 6.84 -1.74 -9.89
N VAL A 68 6.45 -0.56 -9.43
CA VAL A 68 6.47 0.68 -10.25
C VAL A 68 7.89 1.22 -10.38
N MET A 69 8.68 1.14 -9.32
CA MET A 69 10.08 1.58 -9.31
C MET A 69 11.07 0.48 -9.68
N GLU A 70 10.60 -0.76 -9.88
CA GLU A 70 11.44 -1.94 -10.09
C GLU A 70 12.52 -2.10 -9.01
N GLN A 71 12.16 -1.82 -7.76
CA GLN A 71 13.07 -1.79 -6.62
C GLN A 71 12.74 -2.89 -5.62
N GLU A 72 13.78 -3.50 -5.04
CA GLU A 72 13.67 -4.35 -3.86
C GLU A 72 14.53 -3.77 -2.73
N ILE A 73 13.94 -3.67 -1.54
CA ILE A 73 14.62 -3.12 -0.36
C ILE A 73 14.54 -4.19 0.75
N PRO A 74 15.65 -4.53 1.43
CA PRO A 74 15.58 -5.36 2.63
C PRO A 74 14.59 -4.78 3.64
N TRP A 75 13.77 -5.64 4.25
CA TRP A 75 12.65 -5.23 5.11
C TRP A 75 13.09 -4.31 6.25
N ASP A 76 14.17 -4.65 6.94
CA ASP A 76 14.67 -3.86 8.07
C ASP A 76 15.06 -2.44 7.63
N ILE A 77 15.79 -2.32 6.51
CA ILE A 77 16.18 -1.03 5.93
C ILE A 77 14.96 -0.23 5.48
N PHE A 78 13.97 -0.89 4.90
CA PHE A 78 12.73 -0.24 4.49
C PHE A 78 11.99 0.36 5.69
N ILE A 79 11.85 -0.40 6.77
CA ILE A 79 11.19 0.07 8.00
C ILE A 79 11.98 1.21 8.64
N ASP A 80 13.31 1.09 8.76
CA ASP A 80 14.16 2.15 9.31
C ASP A 80 13.97 3.48 8.56
N GLN A 81 13.91 3.44 7.22
CA GLN A 81 13.65 4.62 6.39
C GLN A 81 12.29 5.25 6.69
N ILE A 82 11.24 4.44 6.83
CA ILE A 82 9.90 4.95 7.16
C ILE A 82 9.88 5.57 8.55
N GLU A 83 10.48 4.92 9.54
CA GLU A 83 10.55 5.45 10.90
C GLU A 83 11.30 6.79 10.98
N GLU A 84 12.41 6.93 10.27
CA GLU A 84 13.15 8.19 10.20
C GLU A 84 12.32 9.31 9.56
N ILE A 85 11.58 9.01 8.48
CA ILE A 85 10.71 9.98 7.82
C ILE A 85 9.58 10.41 8.78
N MET A 86 8.98 9.47 9.50
CA MET A 86 7.92 9.76 10.47
C MET A 86 8.43 10.63 11.62
N LYS A 87 9.60 10.33 12.20
CA LYS A 87 10.24 11.16 13.24
C LYS A 87 10.46 12.60 12.77
N LYS A 88 10.91 12.79 11.52
CA LYS A 88 11.11 14.12 10.93
C LYS A 88 9.79 14.86 10.67
N ALA A 89 8.73 14.13 10.33
CA ALA A 89 7.40 14.71 10.13
C ALA A 89 6.78 15.22 11.45
N GLU A 90 7.01 14.53 12.56
CA GLU A 90 6.54 14.92 13.89
C GLU A 90 7.32 16.11 14.48
N GLY A 91 8.62 16.22 14.21
CA GLY A 91 9.47 17.31 14.71
C GLY A 91 9.35 18.66 13.99
N ASN A 92 8.54 18.73 12.93
CA ASN A 92 8.30 19.94 12.12
C ASN A 92 6.89 20.55 12.36
N GLN A 93 6.23 20.19 13.45
CA GLN A 93 4.97 20.79 13.92
C GLN A 93 5.18 21.73 15.11
#